data_AF-A0AAN8JEA4-F1
#
_entry.id   AF-A0AAN8JEA4-F1
#
_cell.length_a   1.000
_cell.length_b   1.000
_cell.length_c   1.000
_cell.angle_alpha   90.00
_cell.angle_beta   90.00
_cell.angle_gamma   90.00
#
_symmetry.space_group_name_H-M   'P 1'
#
loop_
_entity.id
_entity.type
_entity.pdbx_description
1 polymer ?
#
loop_
_entity_poly.entity_id
_entity_poly.type
_entity_poly.pdbx_seq_one_letter_code
_entity_poly.pdbx_strand_id
1 'polypeptide(L)'
;MAAEWQKFKQNLKEKRTGPKKNQTGKNRKPSEDFIIVQRLSQDVSGKAQKYRRIGAREFVPFDNENEKTIETIREACSRHFGTSSGLICDVLAGEQGPSCSSLKQLPDMKVIHVRFMDSTSNTTTNTCTRPCLNSTTSKYPYQDNSELIFSNMPKKIRKVVSFCDDSNTNSFHRVHTDSTTTTSRPTPTFIPKSLSVIDMIKLGKVVQKSDTCTTIQLWRFNINSMTWIQYPQTTNFVTDSKLLGEGGFRRAYIARPTPASSSLIGPSDTKTWVLKEYLENSVDIITQTNQTIEQHTKKIVQMHNLAKNFAEKLLLLLRSNGNLLRYGEVMVYNNILMGKKMESGEYVTVEEFIDGKFQKYINNDGNVNAALLDTEECLKAESYVHFTYQQSQKNLMVVDIQWCGLKLCDPEVASKQVQDDSGEFLFTTGNLSYSAFENFTINHKCKIYCEMLDLTNLAV
;
A
#
# COMPACT_ATOMS: atom_id res chain seq x y z
N MET A 1 -13.94 5.28 44.72
CA MET A 1 -14.70 6.05 43.72
C MET A 1 -14.48 7.58 43.83
N ALA A 2 -15.03 8.31 44.81
CA ALA A 2 -14.86 9.79 44.87
C ALA A 2 -13.45 10.26 45.34
N ALA A 3 -12.84 9.55 46.29
CA ALA A 3 -11.51 9.88 46.82
C ALA A 3 -10.37 9.62 45.81
N GLU A 4 -10.50 8.57 45.00
CA GLU A 4 -9.54 8.22 43.95
C GLU A 4 -9.57 9.23 42.80
N TRP A 5 -10.75 9.78 42.49
CA TRP A 5 -10.91 10.83 41.48
C TRP A 5 -10.27 12.16 41.89
N GLN A 6 -10.33 12.51 43.17
CA GLN A 6 -9.65 13.68 43.72
C GLN A 6 -8.12 13.49 43.69
N LYS A 7 -7.62 12.31 44.05
CA LYS A 7 -6.20 11.96 43.99
C LYS A 7 -5.65 12.01 42.55
N PHE A 8 -6.45 11.59 41.57
CA PHE A 8 -6.11 11.67 40.15
C PHE A 8 -6.03 13.13 39.63
N LYS A 9 -6.96 14.00 40.05
CA LYS A 9 -6.92 15.43 39.69
C LYS A 9 -5.73 16.17 40.30
N GLN A 10 -5.34 15.83 41.53
CA GLN A 10 -4.16 16.38 42.21
C GLN A 10 -2.87 16.07 41.43
N ASN A 11 -2.69 14.81 41.05
CA ASN A 11 -1.53 14.33 40.29
C ASN A 11 -1.43 14.98 38.89
N LEU A 12 -2.57 15.28 38.25
CA LEU A 12 -2.62 16.01 36.98
C LEU A 12 -2.28 17.50 37.12
N LYS A 13 -2.55 18.09 38.30
CA LYS A 13 -2.23 19.50 38.60
C LYS A 13 -0.73 19.67 38.85
N GLU A 14 -0.12 18.74 39.59
CA GLU A 14 1.32 18.70 39.85
C GLU A 14 2.15 18.48 38.57
N LYS A 15 1.64 17.67 37.62
CA LYS A 15 2.27 17.51 36.30
C LYS A 15 2.14 18.72 35.36
N ARG A 16 1.22 19.66 35.64
CA ARG A 16 1.01 20.89 34.83
C ARG A 16 1.83 22.08 35.32
N THR A 17 2.39 22.02 36.52
CA THR A 17 3.32 23.00 37.06
C THR A 17 4.70 22.36 37.17
N GLY A 18 5.46 22.40 36.07
CA GLY A 18 6.83 21.89 36.05
C GLY A 18 7.75 22.60 37.07
N PRO A 19 8.82 21.94 37.54
CA PRO A 19 9.69 22.50 38.57
C PRO A 19 10.52 23.66 37.99
N LYS A 20 10.52 24.80 38.70
CA LYS A 20 11.52 25.86 38.52
C LYS A 20 12.88 25.32 38.99
N LYS A 21 13.84 25.17 38.08
CA LYS A 21 15.27 25.14 38.44
C LYS A 21 15.95 26.39 37.94
N ASN A 22 16.45 27.16 38.90
CA ASN A 22 17.30 28.33 38.69
C ASN A 22 18.70 27.91 38.16
N GLN A 23 19.27 28.86 37.45
CA GLN A 23 20.41 28.84 36.55
C GLN A 23 21.75 28.52 37.23
N THR A 24 22.73 28.03 36.44
CA THR A 24 23.94 28.79 36.05
C THR A 24 24.84 27.89 35.17
N GLY A 25 25.20 28.34 33.96
CA GLY A 25 26.20 27.64 33.14
C GLY A 25 26.18 27.99 31.65
N LYS A 26 26.76 29.16 31.31
CA LYS A 26 27.33 29.59 30.03
C LYS A 26 26.66 29.14 28.71
N ASN A 27 26.08 30.13 28.04
CA ASN A 27 25.77 30.22 26.61
C ASN A 27 26.63 29.33 25.70
N ARG A 28 25.99 28.33 25.09
CA ARG A 28 26.22 27.95 23.69
C ARG A 28 24.86 27.64 23.07
N LYS A 29 24.38 28.51 22.17
CA LYS A 29 23.27 28.19 21.26
C LYS A 29 23.71 26.97 20.43
N PRO A 30 22.94 25.87 20.36
CA PRO A 30 23.11 24.90 19.29
C PRO A 30 22.73 25.58 17.98
N SER A 31 23.55 25.41 16.93
CA SER A 31 23.22 25.82 15.57
C SER A 31 21.90 25.17 15.14
N GLU A 32 20.98 25.96 14.60
CA GLU A 32 19.72 25.45 14.04
C GLU A 32 20.02 24.79 12.69
N ASP A 33 20.44 23.52 12.69
CA ASP A 33 20.75 22.76 11.47
C ASP A 33 19.50 22.15 10.80
N PHE A 34 18.32 22.62 11.19
CA PHE A 34 17.04 22.14 10.69
C PHE A 34 15.97 23.24 10.68
N ILE A 35 15.03 23.12 9.75
CA ILE A 35 13.78 23.89 9.72
C ILE A 35 12.61 22.96 10.06
N ILE A 36 11.60 23.48 10.76
CA ILE A 36 10.38 22.73 11.07
C ILE A 36 9.39 22.94 9.93
N VAL A 37 8.95 21.85 9.30
CA VAL A 37 8.09 21.89 8.11
C VAL A 37 6.76 21.20 8.39
N GLN A 38 5.66 21.85 8.03
CA GLN A 38 4.33 21.26 7.95
C GLN A 38 3.96 21.09 6.48
N ARG A 39 3.80 19.84 6.05
CA ARG A 39 3.29 19.55 4.71
C ARG A 39 1.79 19.81 4.64
N LEU A 40 1.36 20.36 3.51
CA LEU A 40 -0.01 20.71 3.19
C LEU A 40 -0.43 20.06 1.86
N SER A 41 -1.73 19.84 1.69
CA SER A 41 -2.31 19.36 0.43
C SER A 41 -2.07 20.33 -0.72
N GLN A 42 -2.01 19.79 -1.93
CA GLN A 42 -1.93 20.58 -3.16
C GLN A 42 -3.14 21.52 -3.29
N ASP A 43 -4.34 20.98 -3.05
CA ASP A 43 -5.59 21.70 -3.15
C ASP A 43 -6.10 22.17 -1.78
N VAL A 44 -6.81 23.30 -1.78
CA VAL A 44 -7.58 23.76 -0.62
C VAL A 44 -8.85 22.94 -0.47
N SER A 45 -9.28 22.68 0.77
CA SER A 45 -10.46 21.87 1.06
C SER A 45 -11.36 22.50 2.13
N GLY A 46 -12.62 22.06 2.16
CA GLY A 46 -13.61 22.50 3.14
C GLY A 46 -14.16 23.92 2.91
N LYS A 47 -15.17 24.28 3.71
CA LYS A 47 -15.87 25.58 3.59
C LYS A 47 -14.97 26.80 3.83
N ALA A 48 -13.87 26.63 4.56
CA ALA A 48 -12.93 27.69 4.92
C ALA A 48 -11.74 27.81 3.94
N GLN A 49 -11.78 27.13 2.78
CA GLN A 49 -10.74 27.13 1.74
C GLN A 49 -9.32 27.03 2.29
N LYS A 50 -9.07 25.98 3.08
CA LYS A 50 -7.82 25.79 3.81
C LYS A 50 -7.09 24.57 3.28
N TYR A 51 -5.78 24.66 3.10
CA TYR A 51 -4.97 23.49 2.78
C TYR A 51 -4.99 22.52 3.96
N ARG A 52 -5.16 21.23 3.68
CA ARG A 52 -5.19 20.20 4.73
C ARG A 52 -3.77 19.82 5.12
N ARG A 53 -3.50 19.67 6.41
CA ARG A 53 -2.23 19.11 6.90
C ARG A 53 -2.04 17.69 6.40
N ILE A 54 -0.89 17.43 5.79
CA ILE A 54 -0.40 16.10 5.45
C ILE A 54 0.66 15.75 6.49
N GLY A 55 0.40 14.70 7.28
CA GLY A 55 1.34 14.23 8.29
C GLY A 55 1.57 15.19 9.47
N ALA A 56 2.46 14.75 10.37
CA ALA A 56 2.94 15.57 11.48
C ALA A 56 3.96 16.61 10.99
N ARG A 57 4.43 17.49 11.89
CA ARG A 57 5.55 18.39 11.59
C ARG A 57 6.85 17.60 11.58
N GLU A 58 7.69 17.88 10.61
CA GLU A 58 8.96 17.18 10.40
C GLU A 58 10.13 18.16 10.48
N PHE A 59 11.27 17.68 10.98
CA PHE A 59 12.51 18.44 11.03
C PHE A 59 13.29 18.18 9.74
N VAL A 60 13.35 19.18 8.86
CA VAL A 60 14.04 19.10 7.58
C VAL A 60 15.47 19.65 7.77
N PRO A 61 16.53 18.84 7.50
CA PRO A 61 17.91 19.32 7.56
C PRO A 61 18.12 20.55 6.66
N PHE A 62 18.76 21.58 7.18
CA PHE A 62 19.00 22.83 6.47
C PHE A 62 20.41 23.34 6.78
N ASP A 63 21.31 23.26 5.80
CA ASP A 63 22.70 23.69 5.96
C ASP A 63 22.79 25.22 6.09
N ASN A 64 23.46 25.68 7.15
CA ASN A 64 23.58 27.10 7.52
C ASN A 64 24.61 27.90 6.68
N GLU A 65 25.23 27.30 5.66
CA GLU A 65 26.24 27.97 4.83
C GLU A 65 25.61 28.86 3.73
N ASN A 66 24.36 28.59 3.34
CA ASN A 66 23.63 29.38 2.35
C ASN A 66 22.65 30.36 3.03
N GLU A 67 22.47 31.54 2.44
CA GLU A 67 21.46 32.49 2.90
C GLU A 67 20.07 31.84 2.85
N LYS A 68 19.28 31.97 3.93
CA LYS A 68 17.91 31.47 3.96
C LYS A 68 17.13 32.22 2.88
N THR A 69 16.62 31.50 1.89
CA THR A 69 15.80 32.00 0.78
C THR A 69 14.65 31.03 0.54
N ILE A 70 13.63 31.42 -0.25
CA ILE A 70 12.54 30.50 -0.57
C ILE A 70 13.06 29.32 -1.40
N GLU A 71 14.02 29.56 -2.29
CA GLU A 71 14.62 28.57 -3.17
C GLU A 71 15.41 27.51 -2.38
N THR A 72 16.25 27.93 -1.43
CA THR A 72 17.00 27.00 -0.57
C THR A 72 16.06 26.15 0.31
N ILE A 73 14.94 26.73 0.78
CA ILE A 73 13.89 25.98 1.50
C ILE A 73 13.23 24.94 0.59
N ARG A 74 12.88 25.30 -0.66
CA ARG A 74 12.29 24.37 -1.63
C ARG A 74 13.24 23.20 -1.92
N GLU A 75 14.52 23.47 -2.10
CA GLU A 75 15.53 22.44 -2.35
C GLU A 75 15.70 21.50 -1.16
N ALA A 76 15.82 22.05 0.05
CA ALA A 76 15.92 21.26 1.28
C ALA A 76 14.69 20.35 1.48
N CYS A 77 13.49 20.90 1.28
CA CYS A 77 12.25 20.12 1.37
C CYS A 77 12.17 19.06 0.27
N SER A 78 12.51 19.40 -0.98
CA SER A 78 12.44 18.44 -2.10
C SER A 78 13.39 17.26 -1.90
N ARG A 79 14.60 17.53 -1.38
CA ARG A 79 15.59 16.50 -1.05
C ARG A 79 15.11 15.61 0.08
N HIS A 80 14.56 16.20 1.15
CA HIS A 80 14.11 15.46 2.32
C HIS A 80 12.88 14.59 2.04
N PHE A 81 11.93 15.09 1.26
CA PHE A 81 10.69 14.38 0.95
C PHE A 81 10.76 13.49 -0.31
N GLY A 82 11.94 13.39 -0.94
CA GLY A 82 12.19 12.44 -2.03
C GLY A 82 11.36 12.71 -3.28
N THR A 83 11.23 13.98 -3.67
CA THR A 83 10.39 14.38 -4.80
C THR A 83 10.88 13.75 -6.10
N SER A 84 10.07 12.90 -6.74
CA SER A 84 10.37 12.29 -8.04
C SER A 84 10.38 13.35 -9.16
N SER A 85 11.03 13.07 -10.29
CA SER A 85 11.02 13.92 -11.49
C SER A 85 9.57 14.20 -11.93
N GLY A 86 9.07 15.41 -11.66
CA GLY A 86 7.71 15.84 -12.02
C GLY A 86 6.90 16.54 -10.92
N LEU A 87 7.42 16.72 -9.70
CA LEU A 87 6.73 17.44 -8.62
C LEU A 87 7.54 18.68 -8.20
N ILE A 88 6.85 19.82 -7.99
CA ILE A 88 7.44 21.11 -7.61
C ILE A 88 7.07 21.41 -6.15
N CYS A 89 8.06 21.72 -5.32
CA CYS A 89 7.86 22.20 -3.95
C CYS A 89 7.46 23.68 -3.95
N ASP A 90 6.33 24.01 -3.33
CA ASP A 90 5.82 25.36 -3.16
C ASP A 90 5.71 25.72 -1.67
N VAL A 91 6.15 26.92 -1.30
CA VAL A 91 6.20 27.40 0.09
C VAL A 91 5.05 28.36 0.30
N LEU A 92 4.30 28.23 1.40
CA LEU A 92 3.06 28.97 1.66
C LEU A 92 3.20 29.89 2.88
N ALA A 93 2.52 31.04 2.85
CA ALA A 93 2.48 31.98 3.98
C ALA A 93 1.70 31.45 5.19
N GLY A 94 1.04 30.30 5.05
CA GLY A 94 0.27 29.63 6.09
C GLY A 94 -0.73 28.66 5.50
N GLU A 95 -1.59 28.10 6.34
CA GLU A 95 -2.56 27.08 5.93
C GLU A 95 -3.71 27.61 5.06
N GLN A 96 -3.88 28.93 5.00
CA GLN A 96 -4.77 29.66 4.09
C GLN A 96 -4.00 30.70 3.26
N GLY A 97 -2.66 30.67 3.33
CA GLY A 97 -1.80 31.69 2.74
C GLY A 97 -1.48 31.39 1.28
N PRO A 98 -1.16 32.42 0.47
CA PRO A 98 -0.68 32.22 -0.89
C PRO A 98 0.73 31.62 -0.93
N SER A 99 1.17 31.23 -2.13
CA SER A 99 2.56 30.90 -2.43
C SER A 99 3.48 32.08 -2.15
N CYS A 100 4.60 31.81 -1.48
CA CYS A 100 5.65 32.76 -1.19
C CYS A 100 6.70 32.75 -2.30
N SER A 101 7.08 33.96 -2.73
CA SER A 101 8.24 34.22 -3.60
C SER A 101 9.37 34.92 -2.84
N SER A 102 9.15 35.36 -1.60
CA SER A 102 10.16 35.97 -0.74
C SER A 102 9.93 35.62 0.73
N LEU A 103 11.00 35.55 1.52
CA LEU A 103 10.92 35.30 2.97
C LEU A 103 10.11 36.34 3.74
N LYS A 104 10.01 37.58 3.24
CA LYS A 104 9.20 38.64 3.88
C LYS A 104 7.71 38.31 3.94
N GLN A 105 7.25 37.34 3.15
CA GLN A 105 5.86 36.89 3.12
C GLN A 105 5.55 35.80 4.15
N LEU A 106 6.57 35.26 4.83
CA LEU A 106 6.37 34.28 5.90
C LEU A 106 6.10 35.02 7.22
N PRO A 107 5.07 34.62 7.98
CA PRO A 107 4.73 35.26 9.25
C PRO A 107 5.80 35.05 10.32
N ASP A 108 6.40 33.85 10.37
CA ASP A 108 7.61 33.56 11.11
C ASP A 108 8.32 32.31 10.52
N MET A 109 9.53 32.03 11.00
CA MET A 109 10.33 30.86 10.60
C MET A 109 10.14 29.67 11.56
N LYS A 110 9.16 29.70 12.47
CA LYS A 110 8.98 28.63 13.47
C LYS A 110 8.40 27.37 12.84
N VAL A 111 7.51 27.53 11.86
CA VAL A 111 6.94 26.43 11.07
C VAL A 111 6.75 26.88 9.63
N ILE A 112 7.46 26.25 8.71
CA ILE A 112 7.34 26.49 7.28
C ILE A 112 6.26 25.58 6.71
N HIS A 113 5.33 26.15 5.95
CA HIS A 113 4.26 25.42 5.30
C HIS A 113 4.66 25.14 3.85
N VAL A 114 4.62 23.88 3.42
CA VAL A 114 4.95 23.51 2.03
C VAL A 114 3.92 22.56 1.43
N ARG A 115 3.74 22.63 0.11
CA ARG A 115 2.98 21.66 -0.68
C ARG A 115 3.80 21.21 -1.88
N PHE A 116 3.48 20.03 -2.43
CA PHE A 116 4.07 19.52 -3.66
C PHE A 116 3.00 19.49 -4.74
N MET A 117 3.31 19.98 -5.94
CA MET A 117 2.37 20.09 -7.06
C MET A 117 2.96 19.45 -8.31
N ASP A 118 2.12 18.82 -9.15
CA ASP A 118 2.57 18.23 -10.42
C ASP A 118 3.06 19.29 -11.41
N SER A 119 4.22 19.07 -12.03
CA SER A 119 4.86 19.95 -13.01
C SER A 119 4.07 20.05 -14.32
N THR A 120 3.07 19.20 -14.54
CA THR A 120 2.21 19.18 -15.74
C THR A 120 1.00 20.10 -15.65
N SER A 121 0.81 20.82 -14.53
CA SER A 121 -0.15 21.92 -14.45
C SER A 121 0.55 23.28 -14.44
N ASN A 122 0.52 23.94 -15.60
CA ASN A 122 0.86 25.35 -15.91
C ASN A 122 2.25 25.63 -16.51
N THR A 123 2.36 25.50 -17.83
CA THR A 123 3.04 26.56 -18.61
C THR A 123 2.06 27.73 -18.75
N THR A 124 2.03 28.60 -17.76
CA THR A 124 1.55 29.99 -17.95
C THR A 124 2.50 30.91 -17.21
N THR A 125 3.76 30.87 -17.62
CA THR A 125 4.63 32.04 -17.49
C THR A 125 4.01 33.14 -18.33
N ASN A 126 3.34 34.08 -17.66
CA ASN A 126 3.04 35.39 -18.20
C ASN A 126 4.36 36.09 -18.55
N THR A 127 4.86 35.82 -19.75
CA THR A 127 5.85 36.66 -20.42
C THR A 127 5.32 36.94 -21.81
N CYS A 128 4.95 38.20 -21.98
CA CYS A 128 4.36 38.77 -23.17
C CYS A 128 5.40 38.84 -24.28
N THR A 129 5.29 37.97 -25.28
CA THR A 129 5.90 38.18 -26.61
C THR A 129 5.04 37.47 -27.66
N ARG A 130 4.24 38.27 -28.37
CA ARG A 130 3.83 37.98 -29.76
C ARG A 130 5.12 37.84 -30.60
N PRO A 131 5.19 36.99 -31.65
CA PRO A 131 4.31 37.20 -32.80
C PRO A 131 4.04 36.01 -33.75
N CYS A 132 3.21 36.32 -34.75
CA CYS A 132 3.14 35.80 -36.13
C CYS A 132 2.30 34.56 -36.48
N LEU A 133 1.26 34.87 -37.25
CA LEU A 133 0.66 34.13 -38.36
C LEU A 133 1.56 33.05 -39.01
N ASN A 134 0.96 31.91 -39.38
CA ASN A 134 0.59 31.68 -40.77
C ASN A 134 -0.29 30.44 -40.95
N SER A 135 -1.25 30.57 -41.86
CA SER A 135 -2.04 29.48 -42.43
C SER A 135 -1.16 28.55 -43.25
N THR A 136 -1.50 27.27 -43.34
CA THR A 136 -1.63 26.60 -44.64
C THR A 136 -2.39 25.29 -44.57
N THR A 137 -3.18 25.11 -45.62
CA THR A 137 -4.07 24.03 -46.02
C THR A 137 -3.32 22.75 -46.43
N SER A 138 -3.99 21.59 -46.44
CA SER A 138 -4.21 20.78 -47.67
C SER A 138 -4.41 19.25 -47.44
N LYS A 139 -5.63 18.80 -47.79
CA LYS A 139 -6.04 17.62 -48.63
C LYS A 139 -5.74 16.15 -48.21
N TYR A 140 -6.84 15.44 -47.87
CA TYR A 140 -7.51 14.27 -48.53
C TYR A 140 -6.71 13.02 -49.01
N PRO A 141 -7.35 11.87 -49.39
CA PRO A 141 -8.75 11.36 -49.20
C PRO A 141 -8.89 9.83 -48.93
N TYR A 142 -10.12 9.33 -48.62
CA TYR A 142 -10.85 8.17 -49.23
C TYR A 142 -12.16 7.87 -48.43
N GLN A 143 -13.39 8.08 -48.95
CA GLN A 143 -14.35 7.13 -49.61
C GLN A 143 -14.67 5.85 -48.78
N ASP A 144 -15.91 5.41 -48.53
CA ASP A 144 -17.09 5.38 -49.41
C ASP A 144 -18.46 5.08 -48.69
N ASN A 145 -19.53 5.70 -49.21
CA ASN A 145 -20.95 5.31 -49.42
C ASN A 145 -21.93 4.68 -48.38
N SER A 146 -23.01 5.46 -48.08
CA SER A 146 -24.49 5.26 -48.26
C SER A 146 -25.16 3.86 -48.23
N GLU A 147 -26.45 3.63 -47.91
CA GLU A 147 -27.61 4.33 -47.27
C GLU A 147 -28.85 3.35 -47.35
N LEU A 148 -29.98 3.75 -46.73
CA LEU A 148 -31.41 3.31 -46.91
C LEU A 148 -31.95 2.25 -45.92
N ILE A 149 -32.86 2.50 -44.95
CA ILE A 149 -34.19 3.19 -44.82
C ILE A 149 -35.40 2.23 -45.01
N PHE A 150 -36.43 2.47 -44.16
CA PHE A 150 -37.87 2.11 -44.17
C PHE A 150 -38.27 1.05 -43.11
N SER A 151 -39.35 1.16 -42.32
CA SER A 151 -40.48 2.10 -42.30
C SER A 151 -41.41 1.91 -41.07
N ASN A 152 -42.20 2.95 -40.78
CA ASN A 152 -43.60 2.96 -40.30
C ASN A 152 -44.00 2.89 -38.80
N MET A 153 -44.26 4.12 -38.31
CA MET A 153 -45.28 4.67 -37.37
C MET A 153 -46.74 4.12 -37.55
N PRO A 154 -47.85 4.54 -36.83
CA PRO A 154 -48.04 5.65 -35.86
C PRO A 154 -49.12 5.53 -34.73
N LYS A 155 -49.35 6.67 -34.02
CA LYS A 155 -50.58 7.19 -33.32
C LYS A 155 -50.76 6.79 -31.82
N LYS A 156 -51.15 7.65 -30.86
CA LYS A 156 -51.97 8.89 -30.89
C LYS A 156 -51.92 9.67 -29.53
N ILE A 157 -51.67 10.99 -29.58
CA ILE A 157 -52.43 12.14 -29.01
C ILE A 157 -52.83 12.16 -27.50
N ARG A 158 -52.36 13.19 -26.75
CA ARG A 158 -53.22 14.31 -26.25
C ARG A 158 -52.42 15.52 -25.72
N LYS A 159 -52.94 16.70 -26.09
CA LYS A 159 -52.57 18.12 -25.86
C LYS A 159 -53.15 18.63 -24.53
N VAL A 160 -52.50 19.60 -23.87
CA VAL A 160 -53.02 20.85 -23.22
C VAL A 160 -51.77 21.70 -22.89
N VAL A 161 -51.34 22.74 -23.61
CA VAL A 161 -51.76 24.17 -23.76
C VAL A 161 -51.82 25.01 -22.46
N SER A 162 -50.89 25.97 -22.32
CA SER A 162 -51.18 27.32 -21.80
C SER A 162 -50.21 28.36 -22.40
N PHE A 163 -50.79 29.40 -22.99
CA PHE A 163 -50.24 30.67 -23.51
C PHE A 163 -49.68 31.56 -22.37
N CYS A 164 -48.94 32.67 -22.53
CA CYS A 164 -49.11 33.89 -23.36
C CYS A 164 -47.73 34.62 -23.52
N ASP A 165 -47.34 35.13 -24.69
CA ASP A 165 -47.52 36.50 -25.28
C ASP A 165 -46.27 37.41 -25.04
N ASP A 166 -45.50 37.76 -26.08
CA ASP A 166 -45.57 38.98 -26.95
C ASP A 166 -45.15 40.27 -26.21
N SER A 167 -44.35 41.24 -26.69
CA SER A 167 -43.96 41.66 -28.04
C SER A 167 -42.89 42.78 -27.97
N ASN A 168 -42.30 43.09 -29.13
CA ASN A 168 -41.31 44.14 -29.48
C ASN A 168 -41.61 45.58 -29.01
N THR A 169 -40.57 46.43 -28.84
CA THR A 169 -40.33 47.66 -29.64
C THR A 169 -39.02 48.40 -29.29
N ASN A 170 -38.42 49.01 -30.32
CA ASN A 170 -37.15 49.75 -30.38
C ASN A 170 -37.17 51.14 -29.67
N SER A 171 -36.03 51.61 -29.14
CA SER A 171 -35.39 52.87 -29.61
C SER A 171 -34.03 53.15 -28.92
N PHE A 172 -33.21 53.94 -29.62
CA PHE A 172 -31.79 54.20 -29.45
C PHE A 172 -31.42 55.11 -28.27
N HIS A 173 -30.33 54.78 -27.55
CA HIS A 173 -29.34 55.77 -27.11
C HIS A 173 -27.94 55.16 -26.96
N ARG A 174 -26.93 55.94 -27.34
CA ARG A 174 -25.53 55.59 -27.59
C ARG A 174 -24.67 56.10 -26.45
N VAL A 175 -24.03 55.23 -25.66
CA VAL A 175 -22.79 55.55 -24.90
C VAL A 175 -21.90 54.31 -24.76
N HIS A 176 -20.62 54.56 -24.92
CA HIS A 176 -19.39 53.78 -24.82
C HIS A 176 -19.26 52.58 -23.85
N THR A 177 -18.30 51.73 -24.25
CA THR A 177 -17.31 50.95 -23.47
C THR A 177 -17.67 49.56 -22.90
N ASP A 178 -16.80 48.63 -23.33
CA ASP A 178 -16.30 47.42 -22.67
C ASP A 178 -17.16 46.15 -22.61
N SER A 179 -16.81 45.26 -23.53
CA SER A 179 -17.11 43.84 -23.51
C SER A 179 -16.42 43.14 -22.35
N THR A 180 -17.10 43.02 -21.21
CA THR A 180 -16.78 41.98 -20.23
C THR A 180 -17.41 40.67 -20.67
N THR A 181 -16.63 39.85 -21.38
CA THR A 181 -16.90 38.42 -21.56
C THR A 181 -16.70 37.72 -20.22
N THR A 182 -17.79 37.47 -19.51
CA THR A 182 -17.86 36.56 -18.36
C THR A 182 -17.47 35.15 -18.82
N THR A 183 -16.20 34.81 -18.64
CA THR A 183 -15.73 33.42 -18.71
C THR A 183 -16.03 32.77 -17.36
N SER A 184 -17.15 32.05 -17.27
CA SER A 184 -17.44 31.17 -16.15
C SER A 184 -16.39 30.06 -16.11
N ARG A 185 -15.59 30.05 -15.04
CA ARG A 185 -14.64 28.98 -14.75
C ARG A 185 -15.44 27.69 -14.46
N PRO A 186 -15.12 26.54 -15.06
CA PRO A 186 -15.84 25.30 -14.78
C PRO A 186 -15.63 24.93 -13.31
N THR A 187 -16.72 24.89 -12.56
CA THR A 187 -16.73 24.37 -11.20
C THR A 187 -16.42 22.87 -11.26
N PRO A 188 -15.54 22.33 -10.40
CA PRO A 188 -15.38 20.89 -10.28
C PRO A 188 -16.73 20.33 -9.83
N THR A 189 -17.39 19.58 -10.70
CA THR A 189 -18.66 18.94 -10.41
C THR A 189 -18.38 17.81 -9.42
N PHE A 190 -18.51 18.12 -8.13
CA PHE A 190 -18.62 17.10 -7.10
C PHE A 190 -19.85 16.24 -7.44
N ILE A 191 -19.61 15.03 -7.94
CA ILE A 191 -20.66 14.05 -8.16
C ILE A 191 -20.84 13.31 -6.84
N PRO A 192 -21.91 13.58 -6.08
CA PRO A 192 -22.19 12.84 -4.86
C PRO A 192 -22.38 11.36 -5.19
N LYS A 193 -21.92 10.48 -4.30
CA LYS A 193 -22.23 9.05 -4.39
C LYS A 193 -23.75 8.88 -4.46
N SER A 194 -24.22 8.23 -5.53
CA SER A 194 -25.63 7.82 -5.62
C SER A 194 -25.88 6.77 -4.55
N LEU A 195 -26.79 7.05 -3.63
CA LEU A 195 -27.24 6.11 -2.60
C LEU A 195 -28.59 5.54 -3.02
N SER A 196 -28.83 4.26 -2.76
CA SER A 196 -30.19 3.72 -2.88
C SER A 196 -31.05 4.27 -1.74
N VAL A 197 -32.38 4.32 -1.94
CA VAL A 197 -33.33 4.69 -0.86
C VAL A 197 -33.14 3.78 0.35
N ILE A 198 -32.81 2.50 0.12
CA ILE A 198 -32.49 1.53 1.18
C ILE A 198 -31.26 2.00 1.98
N ASP A 199 -30.18 2.42 1.32
CA ASP A 199 -28.95 2.86 2.00
C ASP A 199 -29.13 4.20 2.71
N MET A 200 -29.92 5.12 2.13
CA MET A 200 -30.32 6.36 2.79
C MET A 200 -31.09 6.10 4.09
N ILE A 201 -32.02 5.14 4.07
CA ILE A 201 -32.79 4.73 5.26
C ILE A 201 -31.89 4.04 6.30
N LYS A 202 -30.90 3.24 5.87
CA LYS A 202 -29.92 2.62 6.78
C LYS A 202 -29.12 3.66 7.58
N LEU A 203 -28.83 4.83 7.01
CA LEU A 203 -28.15 5.93 7.71
C LEU A 203 -28.97 6.50 8.88
N GLY A 204 -30.28 6.28 8.91
CA GLY A 204 -31.16 6.67 10.02
C GLY A 204 -31.03 5.77 11.25
N LYS A 205 -30.27 4.67 11.18
CA LYS A 205 -29.90 3.82 12.31
C LYS A 205 -28.41 4.01 12.62
N VAL A 206 -27.99 3.72 13.85
CA VAL A 206 -26.56 3.60 14.17
C VAL A 206 -25.97 2.55 13.23
N VAL A 207 -25.06 2.97 12.35
CA VAL A 207 -24.33 2.03 11.48
C VAL A 207 -23.51 1.14 12.42
N GLN A 208 -23.97 -0.09 12.61
CA GLN A 208 -23.23 -1.08 13.39
C GLN A 208 -21.90 -1.31 12.67
N LYS A 209 -20.78 -1.07 13.37
CA LYS A 209 -19.46 -1.45 12.87
C LYS A 209 -19.42 -2.98 12.81
N SER A 210 -19.65 -3.56 11.64
CA SER A 210 -19.25 -4.95 11.39
C SER A 210 -17.73 -5.04 11.28
N ASP A 211 -17.09 -3.98 10.78
CA ASP A 211 -15.68 -4.03 10.42
C ASP A 211 -14.85 -3.20 11.41
N THR A 212 -13.69 -3.74 11.77
CA THR A 212 -12.78 -3.08 12.68
C THR A 212 -11.75 -2.31 11.87
N CYS A 213 -11.60 -1.02 12.15
CA CYS A 213 -10.53 -0.23 11.58
C CYS A 213 -9.33 -0.30 12.53
N THR A 214 -8.24 -0.92 12.09
CA THR A 214 -7.03 -1.17 12.88
C THR A 214 -5.84 -0.46 12.27
N THR A 215 -5.08 0.23 13.10
CA THR A 215 -3.83 0.89 12.69
C THR A 215 -2.69 -0.09 12.82
N ILE A 216 -2.00 -0.39 11.71
CA ILE A 216 -0.92 -1.39 11.68
C ILE A 216 0.38 -0.73 11.22
N GLN A 217 1.43 -0.89 12.01
CA GLN A 217 2.81 -0.64 11.58
C GLN A 217 3.30 -1.83 10.76
N LEU A 218 3.91 -1.56 9.61
CA LEU A 218 4.30 -2.56 8.63
C LEU A 218 5.80 -2.51 8.39
N TRP A 219 6.42 -3.70 8.39
CA TRP A 219 7.81 -3.92 8.03
C TRP A 219 7.91 -4.87 6.85
N ARG A 220 8.83 -4.55 5.95
CA ARG A 220 9.23 -5.39 4.82
C ARG A 220 10.64 -5.94 5.06
N PHE A 221 10.83 -7.21 4.74
CA PHE A 221 12.15 -7.82 4.67
C PHE A 221 12.71 -7.71 3.25
N ASN A 222 13.99 -7.38 3.13
CA ASN A 222 14.73 -7.36 1.87
C ASN A 222 15.70 -8.55 1.85
N ILE A 223 15.42 -9.55 1.02
CA ILE A 223 16.23 -10.76 0.93
C ILE A 223 17.61 -10.53 0.32
N ASN A 224 17.76 -9.54 -0.57
CA ASN A 224 19.04 -9.28 -1.24
C ASN A 224 20.06 -8.68 -0.27
N SER A 225 19.62 -7.79 0.62
CA SER A 225 20.47 -7.19 1.65
C SER A 225 20.42 -7.95 2.98
N MET A 226 19.54 -8.95 3.12
CA MET A 226 19.25 -9.63 4.38
C MET A 226 18.87 -8.67 5.53
N THR A 227 18.14 -7.61 5.22
CA THR A 227 17.78 -6.57 6.21
C THR A 227 16.29 -6.27 6.21
N TRP A 228 15.80 -5.82 7.37
CA TRP A 228 14.48 -5.25 7.51
C TRP A 228 14.50 -3.75 7.24
N ILE A 229 13.40 -3.19 6.73
CA ILE A 229 13.27 -1.72 6.69
C ILE A 229 13.41 -1.15 8.10
N GLN A 230 14.22 -0.11 8.24
CA GLN A 230 14.52 0.48 9.54
C GLN A 230 13.32 1.22 10.14
N TYR A 231 12.52 1.86 9.29
CA TYR A 231 11.36 2.65 9.69
C TYR A 231 10.07 1.98 9.20
N PRO A 232 9.20 1.48 10.11
CA PRO A 232 7.93 0.93 9.70
C PRO A 232 7.04 1.98 9.07
N GLN A 233 6.24 1.56 8.10
CA GLN A 233 5.19 2.41 7.55
C GLN A 233 3.87 2.09 8.24
N THR A 234 3.06 3.10 8.52
CA THR A 234 1.76 2.90 9.18
C THR A 234 0.64 2.88 8.15
N THR A 235 -0.31 1.98 8.28
CA THR A 235 -1.51 1.92 7.44
C THR A 235 -2.71 1.50 8.26
N ASN A 236 -3.86 2.12 7.99
CA ASN A 236 -5.12 1.68 8.57
C ASN A 236 -5.76 0.64 7.65
N PHE A 237 -6.20 -0.46 8.22
CA PHE A 237 -6.95 -1.50 7.55
C PHE A 237 -8.37 -1.54 8.12
N VAL A 238 -9.36 -1.60 7.22
CA VAL A 238 -10.71 -2.01 7.55
C VAL A 238 -10.77 -3.53 7.38
N THR A 239 -10.88 -4.24 8.50
CA THR A 239 -10.85 -5.70 8.57
C THR A 239 -12.26 -6.23 8.72
N ASP A 240 -12.65 -7.17 7.85
CA ASP A 240 -13.94 -7.84 7.90
C ASP A 240 -14.08 -8.62 9.21
N SER A 241 -15.24 -8.54 9.86
CA SER A 241 -15.52 -9.36 11.07
C SER A 241 -15.61 -10.86 10.78
N LYS A 242 -15.92 -11.22 9.54
CA LYS A 242 -16.06 -12.62 9.14
C LYS A 242 -14.67 -13.24 8.97
N LEU A 243 -14.48 -14.37 9.63
CA LEU A 243 -13.31 -15.23 9.46
C LEU A 243 -13.20 -15.70 7.99
N LEU A 244 -12.05 -15.47 7.37
CA LEU A 244 -11.72 -16.01 6.05
C LEU A 244 -11.35 -17.49 6.16
N GLY A 245 -10.56 -17.83 7.19
CA GLY A 245 -10.15 -19.19 7.50
C GLY A 245 -9.30 -19.25 8.76
N GLU A 246 -9.15 -20.44 9.32
CA GLU A 246 -8.33 -20.70 10.50
C GLU A 246 -7.47 -21.95 10.25
N GLY A 247 -6.17 -21.83 10.49
CA GLY A 247 -5.23 -22.93 10.46
C GLY A 247 -4.75 -23.29 11.88
N GLY A 248 -3.77 -24.18 11.98
CA GLY A 248 -3.29 -24.65 13.29
C GLY A 248 -2.69 -23.57 14.19
N PHE A 249 -2.13 -22.50 13.60
CA PHE A 249 -1.44 -21.45 14.37
C PHE A 249 -2.09 -20.07 14.33
N ARG A 250 -2.82 -19.77 13.25
CA ARG A 250 -3.29 -18.42 12.94
C ARG A 250 -4.68 -18.47 12.33
N ARG A 251 -5.44 -17.40 12.58
CA ARG A 251 -6.72 -17.09 11.91
C ARG A 251 -6.54 -15.94 10.94
N ALA A 252 -7.29 -15.96 9.85
CA ALA A 252 -7.16 -15.05 8.73
C ALA A 252 -8.44 -14.23 8.52
N TYR A 253 -8.27 -12.94 8.24
CA TYR A 253 -9.35 -12.01 7.94
C TYR A 253 -9.07 -11.25 6.65
N ILE A 254 -10.12 -10.94 5.90
CA ILE A 254 -10.02 -9.99 4.79
C ILE A 254 -9.77 -8.60 5.35
N ALA A 255 -8.77 -7.90 4.82
CA ALA A 255 -8.40 -6.56 5.22
C ALA A 255 -8.29 -5.65 3.99
N ARG A 256 -8.91 -4.47 4.07
CA ARG A 256 -8.86 -3.46 3.00
C ARG A 256 -8.16 -2.21 3.51
N PRO A 257 -7.08 -1.76 2.87
CA PRO A 257 -6.37 -0.57 3.30
C PRO A 257 -7.19 0.69 3.04
N THR A 258 -7.08 1.67 3.93
CA THR A 258 -7.71 2.98 3.73
C THR A 258 -6.94 3.83 2.69
N PRO A 259 -7.56 4.86 2.08
CA PRO A 259 -6.96 5.71 1.04
C PRO A 259 -5.64 6.41 1.34
N ALA A 260 -5.27 6.52 2.62
CA ALA A 260 -3.96 7.01 3.02
C ALA A 260 -2.99 5.84 3.28
N SER A 261 -2.98 4.84 2.40
CA SER A 261 -2.16 3.63 2.55
C SER A 261 -0.67 3.92 2.38
N SER A 262 0.15 3.15 3.09
CA SER A 262 1.60 3.21 2.98
C SER A 262 2.08 2.82 1.58
N SER A 263 3.30 3.26 1.20
CA SER A 263 3.87 2.86 -0.10
C SER A 263 4.13 1.36 -0.20
N LEU A 264 4.21 0.65 0.94
CA LEU A 264 4.26 -0.82 0.98
C LEU A 264 2.97 -1.50 0.53
N ILE A 265 1.82 -0.83 0.68
CA ILE A 265 0.49 -1.42 0.48
C ILE A 265 -0.13 -1.03 -0.87
N GLY A 266 0.52 -0.14 -1.63
CA GLY A 266 0.02 0.36 -2.91
C GLY A 266 -1.27 1.19 -2.75
N PRO A 267 -1.81 1.75 -3.84
CA PRO A 267 -3.03 2.57 -3.78
C PRO A 267 -4.23 1.74 -3.28
N SER A 268 -4.95 2.30 -2.31
CA SER A 268 -6.02 1.65 -1.54
C SER A 268 -7.14 1.02 -2.35
N ASP A 269 -7.41 1.57 -3.54
CA ASP A 269 -8.67 1.34 -4.23
C ASP A 269 -8.69 0.04 -5.05
N THR A 270 -7.60 -0.73 -5.06
CA THR A 270 -7.47 -1.90 -5.94
C THR A 270 -7.05 -3.21 -5.27
N LYS A 271 -6.39 -3.19 -4.10
CA LYS A 271 -5.83 -4.40 -3.50
C LYS A 271 -6.53 -4.81 -2.20
N THR A 272 -7.04 -6.04 -2.19
CA THR A 272 -7.49 -6.72 -0.98
C THR A 272 -6.31 -7.45 -0.35
N TRP A 273 -6.25 -7.44 0.99
CA TRP A 273 -5.20 -8.07 1.77
C TRP A 273 -5.80 -9.09 2.74
N VAL A 274 -4.95 -9.94 3.29
CA VAL A 274 -5.27 -10.87 4.37
C VAL A 274 -4.45 -10.49 5.58
N LEU A 275 -5.14 -10.26 6.69
CA LEU A 275 -4.55 -10.06 8.01
C LEU A 275 -4.59 -11.39 8.76
N LYS A 276 -3.44 -11.91 9.18
CA LYS A 276 -3.36 -13.13 9.98
C LYS A 276 -2.89 -12.86 11.40
N GLU A 277 -3.65 -13.38 12.34
CA GLU A 277 -3.45 -13.23 13.79
C GLU A 277 -3.16 -14.59 14.42
N TYR A 278 -2.29 -14.64 15.42
CA TYR A 278 -2.03 -15.87 16.17
C TYR A 278 -3.25 -16.26 17.02
N LEU A 279 -3.47 -17.56 17.13
CA LEU A 279 -4.36 -18.14 18.14
C LEU A 279 -3.68 -18.12 19.52
N GLU A 280 -4.46 -18.11 20.59
CA GLU A 280 -3.94 -18.03 21.97
C GLU A 280 -3.04 -19.22 22.31
N ASN A 281 -3.45 -20.44 21.96
CA ASN A 281 -2.64 -21.66 22.15
C ASN A 281 -1.32 -21.65 21.38
N SER A 282 -1.28 -20.99 20.21
CA SER A 282 -0.07 -20.85 19.42
C SER A 282 0.98 -19.98 20.12
N VAL A 283 0.54 -18.94 20.82
CA VAL A 283 1.42 -18.04 21.56
C VAL A 283 2.17 -18.82 22.65
N ASP A 284 1.48 -19.75 23.32
CA ASP A 284 2.09 -20.62 24.33
C ASP A 284 3.13 -21.56 23.72
N ILE A 285 2.81 -22.22 22.61
CA ILE A 285 3.73 -23.13 21.90
C ILE A 285 4.99 -22.38 21.43
N ILE A 286 4.83 -21.20 20.85
CA ILE A 286 5.97 -20.38 20.40
C ILE A 286 6.85 -19.99 21.59
N THR A 287 6.24 -19.58 22.70
CA THR A 287 6.97 -19.17 23.90
C THR A 287 7.76 -20.33 24.50
N GLN A 288 7.22 -21.57 24.46
CA GLN A 288 7.93 -22.78 24.89
C GLN A 288 9.19 -23.09 24.06
N THR A 289 9.28 -22.58 22.83
CA THR A 289 10.50 -22.68 22.01
C THR A 289 11.52 -21.57 22.30
N ASN A 290 11.36 -20.82 23.40
CA ASN A 290 12.19 -19.65 23.76
C ASN A 290 12.20 -18.55 22.68
N GLN A 291 11.15 -18.46 21.87
CA GLN A 291 11.00 -17.44 20.85
C GLN A 291 9.93 -16.43 21.27
N THR A 292 10.19 -15.16 21.01
CA THR A 292 9.14 -14.13 21.10
C THR A 292 8.23 -14.19 19.88
N ILE A 293 6.99 -13.71 20.01
CA ILE A 293 6.06 -13.60 18.88
C ILE A 293 6.62 -12.69 17.78
N GLU A 294 7.39 -11.66 18.14
CA GLU A 294 8.08 -10.83 17.15
C GLU A 294 9.10 -11.63 16.33
N GLN A 295 10.00 -12.37 17.00
CA GLN A 295 10.99 -13.21 16.33
C GLN A 295 10.31 -14.25 15.45
N HIS A 296 9.29 -14.92 15.96
CA HIS A 296 8.54 -15.92 15.18
C HIS A 296 7.88 -15.30 13.94
N THR A 297 7.26 -14.12 14.08
CA THR A 297 6.64 -13.40 12.95
C THR A 297 7.68 -12.95 11.91
N LYS A 298 8.87 -12.50 12.37
CA LYS A 298 10.00 -12.21 11.49
C LYS A 298 10.42 -13.44 10.71
N LYS A 299 10.56 -14.60 11.37
CA LYS A 299 10.95 -15.87 10.75
C LYS A 299 9.93 -16.32 9.69
N ILE A 300 8.63 -16.17 9.94
CA ILE A 300 7.58 -16.44 8.93
C ILE A 300 7.82 -15.61 7.66
N VAL A 301 7.99 -14.29 7.80
CA VAL A 301 8.19 -13.39 6.65
C VAL A 301 9.51 -13.68 5.93
N GLN A 302 10.59 -13.93 6.66
CA GLN A 302 11.89 -14.26 6.08
C GLN A 302 11.83 -15.58 5.30
N MET A 303 11.22 -16.61 5.89
CA MET A 303 10.99 -17.92 5.27
C MET A 303 10.15 -17.81 4.00
N HIS A 304 9.07 -17.03 4.03
CA HIS A 304 8.25 -16.77 2.85
C HIS A 304 9.04 -16.08 1.73
N ASN A 305 9.90 -15.11 2.07
CA ASN A 305 10.77 -14.47 1.08
C ASN A 305 11.83 -15.46 0.52
N LEU A 306 12.32 -16.38 1.34
CA LEU A 306 13.22 -17.45 0.88
C LEU A 306 12.52 -18.37 -0.14
N ALA A 307 11.30 -18.83 0.18
CA ALA A 307 10.48 -19.64 -0.72
C ALA A 307 10.19 -18.90 -2.04
N LYS A 308 9.82 -17.61 -1.94
CA LYS A 308 9.64 -16.73 -3.10
C LYS A 308 10.90 -16.67 -3.98
N ASN A 309 12.07 -16.49 -3.38
CA ASN A 309 13.33 -16.44 -4.12
C ASN A 309 13.68 -17.79 -4.78
N PHE A 310 13.34 -18.93 -4.17
CA PHE A 310 13.45 -20.23 -4.86
C PHE A 310 12.50 -20.31 -6.06
N ALA A 311 11.26 -19.84 -5.94
CA ALA A 311 10.30 -19.83 -7.04
C ALA A 311 10.78 -18.93 -8.21
N GLU A 312 11.35 -17.77 -7.90
CA GLU A 312 11.97 -16.89 -8.90
C GLU A 312 13.19 -17.54 -9.57
N LYS A 313 14.04 -18.24 -8.81
CA LYS A 313 15.17 -19.01 -9.35
C LYS A 313 14.72 -20.16 -10.26
N LEU A 314 13.64 -20.86 -9.89
CA LEU A 314 13.04 -21.90 -10.72
C LEU A 314 12.61 -21.34 -12.09
N LEU A 315 11.92 -20.19 -12.07
CA LEU A 315 11.53 -19.50 -13.30
C LEU A 315 12.74 -19.11 -14.16
N LEU A 316 13.82 -18.61 -13.55
CA LEU A 316 15.06 -18.27 -14.26
C LEU A 316 15.72 -19.51 -14.88
N LEU A 317 15.78 -20.62 -14.15
CA LEU A 317 16.31 -21.89 -14.66
C LEU A 317 15.54 -22.38 -15.89
N LEU A 318 14.21 -22.35 -15.81
CA LEU A 318 13.31 -22.73 -16.91
C LEU A 318 13.45 -21.83 -18.14
N ARG A 319 13.78 -20.55 -17.95
CA ARG A 319 14.10 -19.65 -19.06
C ARG A 319 15.45 -20.00 -19.66
N SER A 320 16.47 -20.23 -18.83
CA SER A 320 17.84 -20.48 -19.31
C SER A 320 17.98 -21.81 -20.05
N ASN A 321 17.24 -22.85 -19.66
CA ASN A 321 17.27 -24.15 -20.33
C ASN A 321 16.22 -24.29 -21.46
N GLY A 322 15.45 -23.24 -21.74
CA GLY A 322 14.42 -23.24 -22.80
C GLY A 322 13.18 -24.08 -22.48
N ASN A 323 13.02 -24.60 -21.25
CA ASN A 323 11.88 -25.43 -20.88
C ASN A 323 10.66 -24.65 -20.41
N LEU A 324 10.71 -23.33 -20.26
CA LEU A 324 9.58 -22.52 -19.76
C LEU A 324 8.28 -22.76 -20.54
N LEU A 325 8.33 -22.83 -21.87
CA LEU A 325 7.13 -23.06 -22.68
C LEU A 325 6.51 -24.44 -22.41
N ARG A 326 7.35 -25.46 -22.20
CA ARG A 326 6.92 -26.83 -21.90
C ARG A 326 6.46 -27.00 -20.46
N TYR A 327 7.08 -26.25 -19.55
CA TYR A 327 6.70 -26.21 -18.13
C TYR A 327 5.37 -25.48 -17.93
N GLY A 328 5.11 -24.44 -18.72
CA GLY A 328 3.94 -23.59 -18.59
C GLY A 328 4.08 -22.61 -17.42
N GLU A 329 2.96 -22.31 -16.76
CA GLU A 329 2.96 -21.43 -15.59
C GLU A 329 3.76 -22.03 -14.43
N VAL A 330 4.54 -21.18 -13.77
CA VAL A 330 5.43 -21.53 -12.64
C VAL A 330 4.78 -21.09 -11.34
N MET A 331 5.08 -21.82 -10.26
CA MET A 331 4.62 -21.45 -8.93
C MET A 331 5.18 -20.09 -8.49
N VAL A 332 4.36 -19.25 -7.86
CA VAL A 332 4.76 -17.89 -7.45
C VAL A 332 4.27 -17.52 -6.05
N TYR A 333 5.11 -16.92 -5.22
CA TYR A 333 4.70 -16.41 -3.91
C TYR A 333 4.36 -14.92 -3.96
N ASN A 334 3.22 -14.56 -3.38
CA ASN A 334 2.82 -13.16 -3.21
C ASN A 334 3.69 -12.44 -2.16
N ASN A 335 3.52 -11.12 -2.03
CA ASN A 335 4.23 -10.38 -0.99
C ASN A 335 3.58 -10.59 0.38
N ILE A 336 4.43 -10.66 1.41
CA ILE A 336 4.05 -10.69 2.82
C ILE A 336 4.83 -9.62 3.58
N LEU A 337 4.18 -9.03 4.58
CA LEU A 337 4.71 -8.02 5.48
C LEU A 337 4.52 -8.47 6.92
N MET A 338 5.45 -8.09 7.78
CA MET A 338 5.25 -8.15 9.21
C MET A 338 4.43 -6.94 9.63
N GLY A 339 3.39 -7.15 10.43
CA GLY A 339 2.57 -6.09 11.01
C GLY A 339 2.66 -6.07 12.54
N LYS A 340 2.41 -4.90 13.13
CA LYS A 340 2.13 -4.75 14.56
C LYS A 340 0.93 -3.83 14.73
N LYS A 341 -0.13 -4.31 15.38
CA LYS A 341 -1.30 -3.49 15.68
C LYS A 341 -0.93 -2.43 16.73
N MET A 342 -1.25 -1.18 16.47
CA MET A 342 -0.89 -0.08 17.36
C MET A 342 -1.73 -0.06 18.64
N GLU A 343 -2.95 -0.55 18.58
CA GLU A 343 -3.88 -0.53 19.71
C GLU A 343 -3.58 -1.64 20.73
N SER A 344 -3.29 -2.86 20.28
CA SER A 344 -3.02 -4.01 21.14
C SER A 344 -1.54 -4.34 21.31
N GLY A 345 -0.67 -3.90 20.40
CA GLY A 345 0.74 -4.29 20.35
C GLY A 345 0.98 -5.69 19.77
N GLU A 346 -0.07 -6.39 19.33
CA GLU A 346 0.01 -7.74 18.75
C GLU A 346 0.73 -7.73 17.40
N TYR A 347 1.59 -8.73 17.19
CA TYR A 347 2.21 -8.98 15.90
C TYR A 347 1.31 -9.82 15.00
N VAL A 348 1.31 -9.49 13.72
CA VAL A 348 0.47 -10.09 12.67
C VAL A 348 1.29 -10.23 11.39
N THR A 349 0.79 -11.01 10.45
CA THR A 349 1.28 -10.94 9.06
C THR A 349 0.21 -10.35 8.15
N VAL A 350 0.64 -9.55 7.18
CA VAL A 350 -0.22 -8.91 6.19
C VAL A 350 0.24 -9.34 4.81
N GLU A 351 -0.62 -10.02 4.07
CA GLU A 351 -0.29 -10.60 2.76
C GLU A 351 -1.36 -10.28 1.71
N GLU A 352 -0.99 -10.34 0.43
CA GLU A 352 -1.93 -10.04 -0.66
C GLU A 352 -3.02 -11.11 -0.74
N PHE A 353 -4.28 -10.68 -0.84
CA PHE A 353 -5.40 -11.61 -0.98
C PHE A 353 -5.31 -12.40 -2.28
N ILE A 354 -5.77 -13.63 -2.15
CA ILE A 354 -5.68 -14.71 -3.10
C ILE A 354 -7.12 -15.16 -3.29
N ASP A 355 -7.63 -15.04 -4.51
CA ASP A 355 -8.97 -15.52 -4.81
C ASP A 355 -8.94 -16.98 -5.26
N GLY A 356 -9.96 -17.72 -4.83
CA GLY A 356 -10.27 -19.08 -5.26
C GLY A 356 -10.11 -20.17 -4.18
N LYS A 357 -10.09 -21.43 -4.61
CA LYS A 357 -10.25 -22.59 -3.73
C LYS A 357 -8.91 -23.04 -3.15
N PHE A 358 -8.81 -23.03 -1.82
CA PHE A 358 -7.64 -23.48 -1.10
C PHE A 358 -7.38 -24.98 -1.28
N GLN A 359 -6.15 -25.35 -1.65
CA GLN A 359 -5.72 -26.73 -1.79
C GLN A 359 -4.30 -26.90 -1.21
N LYS A 360 -4.09 -27.96 -0.42
CA LYS A 360 -2.77 -28.35 0.09
C LYS A 360 -2.24 -29.53 -0.73
N TYR A 361 -1.10 -29.37 -1.37
CA TYR A 361 -0.45 -30.37 -2.23
C TYR A 361 0.56 -31.22 -1.47
N ILE A 362 1.37 -30.58 -0.64
CA ILE A 362 2.42 -31.22 0.17
C ILE A 362 2.31 -30.64 1.56
N ASN A 363 2.33 -31.49 2.58
CA ASN A 363 2.23 -31.07 3.97
C ASN A 363 3.62 -30.74 4.55
N ASN A 364 3.68 -30.13 5.73
CA ASN A 364 4.94 -29.73 6.36
C ASN A 364 5.81 -30.93 6.81
N ASP A 365 5.21 -32.12 6.93
CA ASP A 365 5.90 -33.39 7.18
C ASP A 365 6.47 -34.03 5.90
N GLY A 366 6.43 -33.34 4.76
CA GLY A 366 6.95 -33.84 3.49
C GLY A 366 6.02 -34.80 2.75
N ASN A 367 4.87 -35.18 3.32
CA ASN A 367 3.93 -36.08 2.65
C ASN A 367 3.15 -35.36 1.54
N VAL A 368 3.05 -36.03 0.40
CA VAL A 368 2.23 -35.58 -0.74
C VAL A 368 0.77 -35.96 -0.50
N ASN A 369 -0.15 -35.07 -0.83
CA ASN A 369 -1.58 -35.32 -0.71
C ASN A 369 -2.02 -36.41 -1.70
N ALA A 370 -2.36 -37.59 -1.16
CA ALA A 370 -2.76 -38.75 -1.96
C ALA A 370 -3.94 -38.49 -2.91
N ALA A 371 -4.84 -37.56 -2.56
CA ALA A 371 -6.01 -37.24 -3.39
C ALA A 371 -5.67 -36.38 -4.64
N LEU A 372 -4.46 -35.82 -4.70
CA LEU A 372 -4.00 -34.95 -5.79
C LEU A 372 -2.82 -35.54 -6.56
N LEU A 373 -2.47 -36.80 -6.29
CA LEU A 373 -1.37 -37.44 -7.00
C LEU A 373 -1.59 -37.35 -8.50
N ASP A 374 -0.50 -37.05 -9.21
CA ASP A 374 -0.45 -36.95 -10.66
C ASP A 374 -1.26 -35.81 -11.31
N THR A 375 -1.89 -34.92 -10.52
CA THR A 375 -2.38 -33.65 -11.10
C THR A 375 -1.20 -32.75 -11.45
N GLU A 376 -1.34 -31.94 -12.49
CA GLU A 376 -0.26 -31.08 -12.99
C GLU A 376 0.33 -30.20 -11.88
N GLU A 377 -0.54 -29.60 -11.05
CA GLU A 377 -0.14 -28.72 -9.95
C GLU A 377 0.59 -29.49 -8.84
N CYS A 378 0.16 -30.72 -8.55
CA CYS A 378 0.85 -31.57 -7.57
C CYS A 378 2.23 -31.98 -8.08
N LEU A 379 2.34 -32.37 -9.36
CA LEU A 379 3.62 -32.69 -9.98
C LEU A 379 4.59 -31.50 -9.98
N LYS A 380 4.07 -30.28 -10.20
CA LYS A 380 4.84 -29.03 -10.07
C LYS A 380 5.20 -28.71 -8.61
N ALA A 381 4.32 -29.04 -7.65
CA ALA A 381 4.60 -28.90 -6.23
C ALA A 381 5.77 -29.82 -5.83
N GLU A 382 5.68 -31.09 -6.19
CA GLU A 382 6.71 -32.10 -5.94
C GLU A 382 8.06 -31.68 -6.54
N SER A 383 8.08 -31.24 -7.81
CA SER A 383 9.31 -30.78 -8.47
C SER A 383 9.87 -29.51 -7.84
N TYR A 384 9.02 -28.60 -7.35
CA TYR A 384 9.46 -27.41 -6.62
C TYR A 384 10.12 -27.76 -5.28
N VAL A 385 9.52 -28.64 -4.47
CA VAL A 385 10.12 -29.11 -3.21
C VAL A 385 11.49 -29.75 -3.49
N HIS A 386 11.55 -30.67 -4.45
CA HIS A 386 12.79 -31.32 -4.85
C HIS A 386 13.82 -30.30 -5.38
N PHE A 387 13.42 -29.35 -6.22
CA PHE A 387 14.29 -28.28 -6.69
C PHE A 387 14.90 -27.49 -5.51
N THR A 388 14.10 -27.12 -4.50
CA THR A 388 14.63 -26.41 -3.32
C THR A 388 15.61 -27.26 -2.51
N TYR A 389 15.35 -28.57 -2.41
CA TYR A 389 16.23 -29.53 -1.75
C TYR A 389 17.58 -29.65 -2.47
N GLN A 390 17.58 -29.81 -3.79
CA GLN A 390 18.82 -29.88 -4.56
C GLN A 390 19.57 -28.54 -4.55
N GLN A 391 18.86 -27.43 -4.73
CA GLN A 391 19.47 -26.10 -4.81
C GLN A 391 20.07 -25.63 -3.48
N SER A 392 19.60 -26.16 -2.35
CA SER A 392 20.18 -25.92 -1.03
C SER A 392 21.33 -26.86 -0.68
N GLN A 393 21.80 -27.68 -1.64
CA GLN A 393 22.76 -28.75 -1.40
C GLN A 393 22.28 -29.74 -0.32
N LYS A 394 20.98 -30.05 -0.33
CA LYS A 394 20.33 -30.98 0.61
C LYS A 394 20.34 -30.51 2.07
N ASN A 395 20.49 -29.20 2.32
CA ASN A 395 20.47 -28.65 3.69
C ASN A 395 19.07 -28.22 4.15
N LEU A 396 18.19 -27.88 3.21
CA LEU A 396 16.80 -27.54 3.48
C LEU A 396 15.89 -27.85 2.28
N MET A 397 14.59 -27.93 2.51
CA MET A 397 13.59 -27.88 1.44
C MET A 397 12.37 -27.08 1.90
N VAL A 398 11.74 -26.41 0.94
CA VAL A 398 10.48 -25.71 1.17
C VAL A 398 9.36 -26.75 1.09
N VAL A 399 8.53 -26.83 2.13
CA VAL A 399 7.38 -27.74 2.25
C VAL A 399 6.12 -26.93 2.58
N ASP A 400 5.05 -27.63 2.96
CA ASP A 400 3.72 -27.05 3.17
C ASP A 400 3.23 -26.27 1.94
N ILE A 401 3.34 -26.91 0.77
CA ILE A 401 2.97 -26.31 -0.51
C ILE A 401 1.44 -26.27 -0.61
N GLN A 402 0.88 -25.08 -0.38
CA GLN A 402 -0.56 -24.85 -0.30
C GLN A 402 -0.98 -23.57 -1.00
N TRP A 403 -2.07 -23.63 -1.80
CA TRP A 403 -2.78 -22.49 -2.39
C TRP A 403 -3.96 -22.85 -3.34
N CYS A 404 -4.48 -21.85 -4.06
CA CYS A 404 -5.44 -21.90 -5.16
C CYS A 404 -4.83 -22.07 -6.58
N GLY A 405 -4.19 -23.19 -6.88
CA GLY A 405 -3.48 -23.37 -8.16
C GLY A 405 -2.01 -23.00 -8.02
N LEU A 406 -1.48 -22.07 -8.83
CA LEU A 406 -0.02 -21.85 -8.92
C LEU A 406 0.55 -20.64 -8.17
N LYS A 407 -0.24 -19.69 -7.65
CA LYS A 407 0.33 -18.79 -6.63
C LYS A 407 0.48 -19.60 -5.33
N LEU A 408 1.27 -19.18 -4.36
CA LEU A 408 1.53 -19.93 -3.13
C LEU A 408 1.48 -19.01 -1.92
N CYS A 409 1.08 -19.55 -0.77
CA CYS A 409 1.11 -18.84 0.52
C CYS A 409 1.52 -19.78 1.65
N ASP A 410 1.89 -19.18 2.79
CA ASP A 410 2.26 -19.90 4.02
C ASP A 410 3.20 -21.11 3.80
N PRO A 411 4.36 -20.92 3.17
CA PRO A 411 5.32 -22.02 3.07
C PRO A 411 5.85 -22.38 4.46
N GLU A 412 6.36 -23.60 4.60
CA GLU A 412 7.21 -24.00 5.72
C GLU A 412 8.58 -24.46 5.19
N VAL A 413 9.59 -24.53 6.06
CA VAL A 413 10.92 -25.04 5.71
C VAL A 413 11.29 -26.18 6.63
N ALA A 414 11.65 -27.31 6.03
CA ALA A 414 12.38 -28.37 6.72
C ALA A 414 13.88 -28.15 6.52
N SER A 415 14.63 -28.00 7.61
CA SER A 415 16.09 -27.85 7.58
C SER A 415 16.80 -28.97 8.31
N LYS A 416 18.03 -29.30 7.89
CA LYS A 416 18.85 -30.36 8.50
C LYS A 416 19.18 -30.10 9.97
N GLN A 417 19.34 -28.84 10.32
CA GLN A 417 19.49 -28.39 11.70
C GLN A 417 18.16 -27.79 12.16
N VAL A 418 17.70 -28.18 13.35
CA VAL A 418 16.53 -27.57 14.01
C VAL A 418 16.94 -26.35 14.82
N GLN A 419 18.16 -26.34 15.34
CA GLN A 419 18.77 -25.24 16.09
C GLN A 419 20.14 -24.92 15.50
N ASP A 420 20.56 -23.66 15.62
CA ASP A 420 21.93 -23.26 15.33
C ASP A 420 22.90 -23.62 16.48
N ASP A 421 24.18 -23.29 16.30
CA ASP A 421 25.23 -23.57 17.29
C ASP A 421 25.03 -22.83 18.63
N SER A 422 24.18 -21.80 18.66
CA SER A 422 23.81 -21.07 19.89
C SER A 422 22.60 -21.68 20.62
N GLY A 423 21.98 -22.71 20.02
CA GLY A 423 20.74 -23.31 20.51
C GLY A 423 19.47 -22.55 20.10
N GLU A 424 19.57 -21.54 19.22
CA GLU A 424 18.40 -20.84 18.69
C GLU A 424 17.70 -21.72 17.65
N PHE A 425 16.38 -21.91 17.78
CA PHE A 425 15.59 -22.62 16.79
C PHE A 425 15.62 -21.92 15.42
N LEU A 426 15.93 -22.68 14.38
CA LEU A 426 15.90 -22.24 12.99
C LEU A 426 14.47 -22.32 12.43
N PHE A 427 14.07 -21.28 11.69
CA PHE A 427 12.73 -21.12 11.11
C PHE A 427 11.62 -21.15 12.18
N THR A 428 10.42 -21.64 11.83
CA THR A 428 9.26 -21.61 12.72
C THR A 428 9.07 -22.95 13.43
N THR A 429 8.07 -23.04 14.29
CA THR A 429 7.69 -24.31 14.95
C THR A 429 7.21 -25.39 13.98
N GLY A 430 6.94 -25.05 12.71
CA GLY A 430 6.57 -25.99 11.66
C GLY A 430 7.75 -26.76 11.06
N ASN A 431 9.00 -26.44 11.41
CA ASN A 431 10.20 -27.10 10.92
C ASN A 431 10.35 -28.52 11.51
N LEU A 432 9.84 -29.50 10.78
CA LEU A 432 9.92 -30.93 11.15
C LEU A 432 11.24 -31.60 10.77
N SER A 433 12.19 -30.84 10.21
CA SER A 433 13.57 -31.25 9.94
C SER A 433 13.68 -32.63 9.26
N TYR A 434 14.43 -33.55 9.85
CA TYR A 434 14.76 -34.86 9.25
C TYR A 434 13.53 -35.68 8.90
N SER A 435 12.48 -35.65 9.73
CA SER A 435 11.26 -36.42 9.47
C SER A 435 10.58 -36.00 8.15
N ALA A 436 10.59 -34.70 7.84
CA ALA A 436 10.07 -34.21 6.58
C ALA A 436 10.94 -34.65 5.40
N PHE A 437 12.27 -34.59 5.53
CA PHE A 437 13.18 -35.08 4.47
C PHE A 437 12.96 -36.55 4.18
N GLU A 438 12.91 -37.38 5.21
CA GLU A 438 12.74 -38.83 5.07
C GLU A 438 11.42 -39.14 4.36
N ASN A 439 10.31 -38.57 4.83
CA ASN A 439 9.01 -38.76 4.22
C ASN A 439 8.97 -38.33 2.75
N PHE A 440 9.54 -37.16 2.42
CA PHE A 440 9.55 -36.68 1.05
C PHE A 440 10.47 -37.54 0.16
N THR A 441 11.72 -37.76 0.57
CA THR A 441 12.73 -38.45 -0.25
C THR A 441 12.43 -39.93 -0.49
N ILE A 442 11.80 -40.62 0.48
CA ILE A 442 11.40 -42.02 0.34
C ILE A 442 10.23 -42.17 -0.65
N ASN A 443 9.25 -41.26 -0.58
CA ASN A 443 8.01 -41.40 -1.32
C ASN A 443 8.04 -40.69 -2.68
N HIS A 444 8.88 -39.65 -2.84
CA HIS A 444 8.97 -38.90 -4.08
C HIS A 444 9.65 -39.71 -5.18
N LYS A 445 9.03 -39.70 -6.36
CA LYS A 445 9.60 -40.26 -7.57
C LYS A 445 9.70 -39.14 -8.59
N CYS A 446 10.90 -38.94 -9.15
CA CYS A 446 11.07 -37.98 -10.23
C CYS A 446 10.11 -38.31 -11.39
N LYS A 447 9.43 -37.28 -11.87
CA LYS A 447 8.51 -37.31 -13.01
C LYS A 447 8.89 -36.21 -13.99
N ILE A 448 8.02 -35.96 -14.98
CA ILE A 448 8.26 -35.04 -16.09
C ILE A 448 8.84 -33.67 -15.69
N TYR A 449 8.34 -33.03 -14.62
CA TYR A 449 8.85 -31.72 -14.22
C TYR A 449 10.20 -31.79 -13.51
N CYS A 450 10.54 -32.88 -12.83
CA CYS A 450 11.88 -33.07 -12.26
C CYS A 450 12.92 -33.26 -13.37
N GLU A 451 12.55 -34.02 -14.41
CA GLU A 451 13.37 -34.23 -15.60
C GLU A 451 13.59 -32.93 -16.38
N MET A 452 12.55 -32.11 -16.56
CA MET A 452 12.67 -30.78 -17.19
C MET A 452 13.59 -29.80 -16.44
N LEU A 453 13.83 -30.06 -15.15
CA LEU A 453 14.66 -29.25 -14.27
C LEU A 453 16.05 -29.87 -14.05
N ASP A 454 16.36 -30.98 -14.73
CA ASP A 454 17.62 -31.73 -14.58
C ASP A 454 17.93 -32.08 -13.11
N LEU A 455 16.88 -32.45 -12.35
CA LEU A 455 17.03 -32.84 -10.95
C LEU A 455 17.56 -34.27 -10.82
N THR A 456 18.51 -34.46 -9.91
CA THR A 456 19.07 -35.78 -9.57
C THR A 456 18.01 -36.64 -8.92
N ASN A 457 17.91 -37.91 -9.30
CA ASN A 457 16.93 -38.80 -8.68
C ASN A 457 17.21 -38.93 -7.17
N LEU A 458 16.17 -38.79 -6.35
CA LEU A 458 16.26 -38.93 -4.89
C LEU A 458 16.22 -40.40 -4.45
N ALA A 459 15.76 -41.30 -5.31
CA ALA A 459 15.80 -42.72 -5.06
C ALA A 459 17.25 -43.20 -4.93
N VAL A 460 17.52 -43.92 -3.83
CA VAL A 460 18.70 -44.78 -3.69
C VAL A 460 18.50 -46.05 -4.49
#